data_AF-A0A5K1BRV2-F1
#
_entry.id   AF-A0A5K1BRV2-F1
#
_cell.length_a   1.000
_cell.length_b   1.000
_cell.length_c   1.000
_cell.angle_alpha   90.00
_cell.angle_beta   90.00
_cell.angle_gamma   90.00
#
_symmetry.space_group_name_H-M   'P 1'
#
loop_
_entity.id
_entity.type
_entity.pdbx_description
1 polymer ?
#
loop_
_entity_poly.entity_id
_entity_poly.type
_entity_poly.pdbx_seq_one_letter_code
_entity_poly.pdbx_strand_id
1 'polypeptide(L)'
;IVKGCKGLPLALKVIGGSLRQEPVRKWRKTAQMLQQGNQIFEMHDDLLRCLSSSLNSLSKTLAECFMDLGTFPEDEKIPAASLIDMWVEIHGLTEDDAYVVLLELASKNLVTLVERT
;
A
#
# COMPACT_ATOMS: atom_id res chain seq x y z
N ILE A 1 17.23 8.52 -2.50
CA ILE A 1 16.50 8.37 -1.21
C ILE A 1 15.11 8.96 -1.32
N VAL A 2 14.91 10.30 -1.33
CA VAL A 2 13.56 10.92 -1.35
C VAL A 2 12.63 10.36 -2.44
N LYS A 3 13.07 10.32 -3.71
CA LYS A 3 12.29 9.72 -4.81
C LYS A 3 11.96 8.24 -4.56
N GLY A 4 12.92 7.48 -3.99
CA GLY A 4 12.74 6.08 -3.65
C GLY A 4 11.77 5.84 -2.49
N CYS A 5 11.54 6.84 -1.63
CA CYS A 5 10.51 6.79 -0.58
C CYS A 5 9.10 7.12 -1.09
N LYS A 6 8.92 7.34 -2.41
CA LYS A 6 7.67 7.79 -3.05
C LYS A 6 6.99 8.98 -2.33
N GLY A 7 7.77 9.85 -1.67
CA GLY A 7 7.25 11.00 -0.92
C GLY A 7 6.50 10.66 0.38
N LEU A 8 6.47 9.40 0.80
CA LEU A 8 5.75 8.98 2.01
C LEU A 8 6.43 9.52 3.27
N PRO A 9 5.77 10.37 4.08
CA PRO A 9 6.37 10.99 5.25
C PRO A 9 6.92 9.96 6.26
N LEU A 10 6.20 8.85 6.44
CA LEU A 10 6.61 7.78 7.34
C LEU A 10 7.87 7.05 6.84
N ALA A 11 7.93 6.71 5.55
CA ALA A 11 9.11 6.10 4.95
C ALA A 11 10.33 7.03 5.03
N LEU A 12 10.14 8.34 4.79
CA LEU A 12 11.18 9.35 4.93
C LEU A 12 11.70 9.44 6.36
N LYS A 13 10.81 9.43 7.37
CA LYS A 13 11.18 9.47 8.78
C LYS A 13 11.98 8.24 9.19
N VAL A 14 11.54 7.04 8.79
CA VAL A 14 12.18 5.77 9.15
C VAL A 14 13.53 5.61 8.45
N ILE A 15 13.57 5.75 7.12
CA ILE A 15 14.81 5.64 6.34
C ILE A 15 15.79 6.75 6.74
N GLY A 16 15.32 7.99 6.80
CA GLY A 16 16.15 9.13 7.19
C GLY A 16 16.72 8.99 8.61
N GLY A 17 15.92 8.49 9.55
CA GLY A 17 16.38 8.16 10.90
C GLY A 17 17.46 7.08 10.90
N SER A 18 17.28 6.00 10.14
CA SER A 18 18.24 4.88 10.05
C SER A 18 19.57 5.25 9.39
N LEU A 19 19.60 6.31 8.58
CA LEU A 19 20.79 6.79 7.88
C LEU A 19 21.50 7.92 8.64
N ARG A 20 20.90 8.43 9.72
CA ARG A 20 21.47 9.51 10.52
C ARG A 20 22.84 9.07 11.08
N GLN A 21 23.87 9.87 10.83
CA GLN A 21 25.26 9.62 11.25
C GLN A 21 25.93 8.37 10.63
N GLU A 22 25.31 7.77 9.61
CA GLU A 22 25.88 6.62 8.91
C GLU A 22 26.85 7.03 7.79
N PRO A 23 27.82 6.19 7.42
CA PRO A 23 28.80 6.50 6.38
C PRO A 23 28.15 6.57 4.98
N VAL A 24 28.71 7.39 4.10
CA VAL A 24 28.22 7.61 2.72
C VAL A 24 28.01 6.31 1.94
N ARG A 25 28.81 5.26 2.21
CA ARG A 25 28.65 3.94 1.60
C ARG A 25 27.27 3.32 1.90
N LYS A 26 26.76 3.46 3.13
CA LYS A 26 25.44 2.96 3.53
C LYS A 26 24.34 3.74 2.82
N TRP A 27 24.46 5.08 2.76
CA TRP A 27 23.55 5.93 2.00
C TRP A 27 23.45 5.53 0.52
N ARG A 28 24.60 5.28 -0.13
CA ARG A 28 24.63 4.87 -1.55
C ARG A 28 24.00 3.49 -1.76
N LYS A 29 24.28 2.53 -0.86
CA LYS A 29 23.67 1.19 -0.88
C LYS A 29 22.14 1.27 -0.76
N THR A 30 21.63 2.02 0.21
CA THR A 30 20.20 2.24 0.38
C THR A 30 19.57 2.93 -0.82
N ALA A 31 20.24 3.92 -1.42
CA ALA A 31 19.73 4.57 -2.62
C ALA A 31 19.63 3.62 -3.83
N GLN A 32 20.61 2.73 -4.02
CA GLN A 32 20.58 1.72 -5.07
C GLN A 32 19.47 0.69 -4.85
N MET A 33 19.30 0.21 -3.61
CA MET A 33 18.22 -0.71 -3.26
C MET A 33 16.83 -0.12 -3.57
N LEU A 34 16.59 1.12 -3.14
CA LEU A 34 15.33 1.82 -3.43
C LEU A 34 15.08 2.05 -4.92
N GLN A 35 16.13 2.15 -5.75
CA GLN A 35 16.00 2.27 -7.20
C GLN A 35 15.70 0.94 -7.89
N GLN A 36 16.11 -0.17 -7.30
CA GLN A 36 15.90 -1.52 -7.84
C GLN A 36 14.50 -2.08 -7.52
N GLY A 37 13.65 -1.29 -6.87
CA GLY A 37 12.33 -1.75 -6.45
C GLY A 37 12.36 -2.66 -5.22
N ASN A 38 13.51 -2.81 -4.55
CA ASN A 38 13.54 -3.52 -3.28
C ASN A 38 12.61 -2.79 -2.32
N GLN A 39 11.65 -3.53 -1.79
CA GLN A 39 10.58 -2.97 -0.99
C GLN A 39 11.19 -2.28 0.22
N ILE A 40 10.87 -0.99 0.39
CA ILE A 40 11.20 -0.18 1.58
C ILE A 40 10.92 -0.96 2.88
N PHE A 41 9.91 -1.84 2.80
CA PHE A 41 9.41 -2.73 3.82
C PHE A 41 10.42 -3.78 4.30
N GLU A 42 11.18 -4.42 3.41
CA GLU A 42 12.19 -5.42 3.81
C GLU A 42 13.37 -4.81 4.60
N MET A 43 13.55 -3.50 4.49
CA MET A 43 14.67 -2.80 5.13
C MET A 43 14.31 -2.24 6.50
N HIS A 44 13.02 -2.19 6.86
CA HIS A 44 12.53 -1.48 8.04
C HIS A 44 11.30 -2.15 8.68
N ASP A 45 11.55 -3.12 9.56
CA ASP A 45 10.52 -3.87 10.31
C ASP A 45 9.50 -2.99 11.03
N ASP A 46 9.91 -1.83 11.55
CA ASP A 46 8.98 -0.91 12.23
C ASP A 46 7.95 -0.30 11.28
N LEU A 47 8.34 0.00 10.03
CA LEU A 47 7.41 0.51 9.02
C LEU A 47 6.40 -0.58 8.62
N LEU A 48 6.89 -1.80 8.39
CA LEU A 48 6.06 -2.96 8.13
C LEU A 48 5.08 -3.19 9.27
N ARG A 49 5.57 -3.23 10.52
CA ARG A 49 4.73 -3.45 11.71
C ARG A 49 3.63 -2.39 11.85
N CYS A 50 3.94 -1.12 11.58
CA CYS A 50 2.94 -0.05 11.58
C CYS A 50 1.83 -0.31 10.54
N LEU A 51 2.20 -0.68 9.31
CA LEU A 51 1.22 -0.96 8.25
C LEU A 51 0.46 -2.26 8.49
N SER A 52 1.13 -3.32 8.93
CA SER A 52 0.53 -4.59 9.31
C SER A 52 -0.53 -4.39 10.40
N SER A 53 -0.31 -3.48 11.35
CA SER A 53 -1.32 -3.17 12.37
C SER A 53 -2.60 -2.61 11.76
N SER A 54 -2.51 -1.79 10.71
CA SER A 54 -3.69 -1.26 10.01
C SER A 54 -4.44 -2.38 9.30
N LEU A 55 -3.72 -3.31 8.65
CA LEU A 55 -4.32 -4.45 7.93
C LEU A 55 -4.91 -5.51 8.88
N ASN A 56 -4.23 -5.82 9.98
CA ASN A 56 -4.70 -6.78 10.99
C ASN A 56 -5.98 -6.35 11.71
N SER A 57 -6.31 -5.05 11.66
CA SER A 57 -7.54 -4.51 12.25
C SER A 57 -8.77 -4.64 11.35
N LEU A 58 -8.59 -5.09 10.11
CA LEU A 58 -9.66 -5.26 9.15
C LEU A 58 -10.52 -6.48 9.50
N SER A 59 -11.81 -6.41 9.16
CA SER A 59 -12.64 -7.62 9.11
C SER A 59 -12.10 -8.56 8.04
N LYS A 60 -12.43 -9.85 8.15
CA LYS A 60 -11.97 -10.86 7.20
C LYS A 60 -12.29 -10.48 5.75
N THR A 61 -13.53 -10.09 5.47
CA THR A 61 -13.97 -9.67 4.13
C THR A 61 -13.21 -8.47 3.61
N LEU A 62 -12.99 -7.43 4.43
CA LEU A 62 -12.21 -6.26 4.03
C LEU A 62 -10.75 -6.61 3.72
N ALA A 63 -10.14 -7.50 4.52
CA ALA A 63 -8.76 -7.93 4.32
C ALA A 63 -8.63 -8.73 3.01
N GLU A 64 -9.56 -9.65 2.75
CA GLU A 64 -9.59 -10.44 1.51
C GLU A 64 -9.79 -9.54 0.29
N CYS A 65 -10.80 -8.66 0.31
CA CYS A 65 -11.05 -7.70 -0.75
C CYS A 65 -9.86 -6.75 -0.97
N PHE A 66 -9.19 -6.30 0.10
CA PHE A 66 -8.00 -5.47 -0.02
C PHE A 66 -6.83 -6.20 -0.68
N MET A 67 -6.65 -7.49 -0.38
CA MET A 67 -5.57 -8.30 -0.99
C MET A 67 -5.76 -8.48 -2.50
N ASP A 68 -7.01 -8.54 -2.98
CA ASP A 68 -7.29 -8.67 -4.42
C ASP A 68 -6.78 -7.49 -5.24
N LEU A 69 -6.63 -6.30 -4.65
CA LEU A 69 -6.02 -5.15 -5.34
C LEU A 69 -4.59 -5.46 -5.80
N GLY A 70 -3.89 -6.36 -5.12
CA GLY A 70 -2.53 -6.81 -5.50
C GLY A 70 -2.47 -7.58 -6.82
N THR A 71 -3.62 -7.97 -7.39
CA THR A 71 -3.68 -8.60 -8.72
C THR A 71 -3.60 -7.60 -9.87
N PHE A 72 -3.82 -6.32 -9.60
CA PHE A 72 -3.74 -5.25 -10.58
C PHE A 72 -2.31 -4.72 -10.71
N PRO A 73 -1.92 -4.17 -11.87
CA PRO A 73 -0.59 -3.58 -12.05
C PRO A 73 -0.31 -2.47 -11.03
N GLU A 74 0.92 -2.42 -10.51
CA GLU A 74 1.37 -1.36 -9.61
C GLU A 74 1.31 0.01 -10.30
N ASP A 75 0.93 1.04 -9.53
CA ASP A 75 0.90 2.45 -9.95
C ASP A 75 -0.09 2.77 -11.11
N GLU A 76 -1.05 1.88 -11.38
CA GLU A 76 -2.13 2.07 -12.36
C GLU A 76 -3.49 2.38 -11.71
N LYS A 77 -4.37 3.07 -12.45
CA LYS A 77 -5.75 3.33 -11.99
C LYS A 77 -6.62 2.09 -12.22
N ILE A 78 -7.27 1.61 -11.16
CA ILE A 78 -8.22 0.50 -11.24
C ILE A 78 -9.63 1.04 -11.48
N PRO A 79 -10.36 0.58 -12.52
CA PRO A 79 -11.78 0.93 -12.66
C PRO A 79 -12.60 0.36 -11.49
N ALA A 80 -13.29 1.23 -10.74
CA ALA A 80 -14.08 0.81 -9.58
C ALA A 80 -15.14 -0.25 -9.92
N ALA A 81 -15.79 -0.13 -11.07
CA ALA A 81 -16.75 -1.13 -11.55
C ALA A 81 -16.10 -2.52 -11.70
N SER A 82 -14.91 -2.60 -12.29
CA SER A 82 -14.20 -3.88 -12.46
C SER A 82 -13.80 -4.51 -11.12
N LEU A 83 -13.48 -3.69 -10.13
CA LEU A 83 -13.16 -4.18 -8.78
C LEU A 83 -14.41 -4.67 -8.04
N ILE A 84 -15.53 -3.96 -8.17
CA ILE A 84 -16.83 -4.36 -7.61
C ILE A 84 -17.30 -5.69 -8.24
N ASP A 85 -17.30 -5.78 -9.57
CA ASP A 85 -17.69 -7.00 -10.30
C ASP A 85 -16.85 -8.21 -9.85
N MET A 86 -15.54 -7.99 -9.66
CA MET A 86 -14.62 -9.01 -9.16
C MET A 86 -15.01 -9.50 -7.76
N TRP A 87 -15.30 -8.59 -6.82
CA TRP A 87 -15.66 -9.00 -5.46
C TRP A 87 -17.04 -9.66 -5.37
N VAL A 88 -18.00 -9.23 -6.20
CA VAL A 88 -19.30 -9.90 -6.34
C VAL A 88 -19.10 -11.37 -6.77
N GLU A 89 -18.27 -11.61 -7.80
CA GLU A 89 -18.04 -12.96 -8.32
C GLU A 89 -17.18 -13.84 -7.39
N ILE A 90 -16.07 -13.30 -6.86
CA ILE A 90 -15.10 -14.09 -6.09
C ILE A 90 -15.58 -14.34 -4.65
N HIS A 91 -16.16 -13.32 -4.01
CA HIS A 91 -16.55 -13.37 -2.60
C HIS A 91 -18.05 -13.55 -2.38
N GLY A 92 -18.84 -13.59 -3.45
CA GLY A 92 -20.29 -13.74 -3.37
C GLY A 92 -20.99 -12.54 -2.72
N LEU A 93 -20.38 -11.36 -2.80
CA LEU A 93 -20.98 -10.12 -2.29
C LEU A 93 -22.13 -9.67 -3.19
N THR A 94 -23.08 -8.93 -2.63
CA THR A 94 -23.98 -8.13 -3.47
C THR A 94 -23.26 -6.90 -4.00
N GLU A 95 -23.77 -6.27 -5.05
CA GLU A 95 -23.20 -5.01 -5.56
C GLU A 95 -23.15 -3.93 -4.46
N ASP A 96 -24.20 -3.85 -3.63
CA ASP A 96 -24.28 -2.90 -2.51
C ASP A 96 -23.20 -3.21 -1.45
N ASP A 97 -23.02 -4.47 -1.08
CA ASP A 97 -21.99 -4.88 -0.11
C ASP A 97 -20.58 -4.61 -0.63
N ALA A 98 -20.32 -4.89 -1.91
CA ALA A 98 -19.04 -4.60 -2.55
C ALA A 98 -18.76 -3.10 -2.62
N TYR A 99 -19.79 -2.27 -2.86
CA TYR A 99 -19.67 -0.83 -2.80
C TYR A 99 -19.37 -0.33 -1.37
N VAL A 100 -20.02 -0.90 -0.35
CA VAL A 100 -19.73 -0.60 1.06
C VAL A 100 -18.28 -0.94 1.40
N VAL A 101 -17.78 -2.10 0.96
CA VAL A 101 -16.37 -2.49 1.12
C VAL A 101 -15.43 -1.45 0.49
N LEU A 102 -15.71 -0.99 -0.73
CA LEU A 102 -14.91 0.04 -1.39
C LEU A 102 -14.84 1.33 -0.56
N LEU A 103 -15.99 1.80 -0.07
CA LEU A 103 -16.08 3.00 0.77
C LEU A 103 -15.36 2.83 2.11
N GLU A 104 -15.47 1.66 2.73
CA GLU A 104 -14.78 1.37 3.98
C GLU A 104 -13.26 1.34 3.80
N LEU A 105 -12.75 0.73 2.74
CA LEU A 105 -11.32 0.75 2.40
C LEU A 105 -10.84 2.18 2.15
N ALA A 106 -11.63 3.00 1.47
CA ALA A 106 -11.33 4.42 1.27
C ALA A 106 -11.29 5.19 2.61
N SER A 107 -12.26 4.97 3.49
CA SER A 107 -12.32 5.62 4.82
C SER A 107 -11.11 5.28 5.70
N LYS A 108 -10.53 4.09 5.50
CA LYS A 108 -9.34 3.62 6.20
C LYS A 108 -8.03 4.06 5.54
N ASN A 109 -8.08 4.88 4.48
CA ASN A 109 -6.94 5.33 3.68
C ASN A 109 -6.15 4.17 3.02
N LEU A 110 -6.81 3.05 2.75
CA LEU A 110 -6.22 1.91 2.06
C LEU A 110 -6.39 2.01 0.53
N VAL A 111 -7.40 2.75 0.09
CA VAL A 111 -7.65 3.06 -1.33
C VAL A 111 -7.92 4.55 -1.48
N THR A 112 -7.47 5.13 -2.58
CA THR A 112 -7.80 6.52 -2.94
C THR A 112 -8.74 6.51 -4.14
N LEU A 113 -9.92 7.08 -3.98
CA LEU A 113 -10.88 7.25 -5.07
C LEU A 113 -10.49 8.46 -5.91
N VAL A 114 -10.41 8.27 -7.22
CA VAL A 114 -10.05 9.33 -8.18
C VAL A 114 -11.09 9.39 -9.29
N GLU A 115 -11.47 10.60 -9.69
CA GLU A 115 -12.37 10.78 -10.83
C GLU A 115 -11.66 10.42 -12.15
N ARG A 116 -12.43 9.98 -13.15
CA ARG A 116 -11.94 9.82 -14.51
C ARG A 116 -11.65 11.20 -15.10
N THR A 117 -10.38 11.60 -15.06
CA THR A 117 -9.80 12.70 -15.84
C THR A 117 -9.60 12.31 -17.29
#